data_AF-A0ABD1JBL8-F1
#
_entry.id   AF-A0ABD1JBL8-F1
#
_cell.length_a   1.000
_cell.length_b   1.000
_cell.length_c   1.000
_cell.angle_alpha   90.00
_cell.angle_beta   90.00
_cell.angle_gamma   90.00
#
_symmetry.space_group_name_H-M   'P 1'
#
loop_
_entity.id
_entity.type
_entity.pdbx_description
1 polymer ?
#
loop_
_entity_poly.entity_id
_entity_poly.type
_entity_poly.pdbx_seq_one_letter_code
_entity_poly.pdbx_strand_id
1 'polypeptide(L)'
;MASGGSSPREGRKRKKKSDGSVRGKSKSRSADASQIQADIDRFTSAGHSALKRRDYVEAINCFKKAYKAATEIKETKAHRACAFNLGAAYVEAGEPQKGLEFLEKAQPGEKKDRVADLQYNLGVAHEALKDQAKASTHYFQAAQLYRSQGDGSSEGDTCMKLARCHIRMKDWSQAAQVFQRAAETYRVAGLLDSAALALKEASTLMLESGSFSSEDVIAMLSQCLELSVSITDQETLGKLYNELGLNFCQLKLFAEAAECYEQALPLVRPKPRRLAVVLQNLGAVQNTLGQYQQALDFHKEAAALHGSQGSRRAQGRCFSNLGFAHTQLGELEEAGESYLHALQAFKDTDDYMGQWQACEGLGEIRLQLRDPDKATVYYKQALGMLSKCKDSDGSVQERLVNKLSEALQLKLSLQQRGPALRRGNPDRNFYRPPRRVADGNGGEPSQGRPVRRDRLNDHKAENGFLVGAAASSSGADKDQRPHGETVILHTPANPHPAAPHTTQQDYMSVLPEANRQGHNCSDTNTHTDTDTHTLTPTPTHARTGTQTHTYQHTHRKTHCHTHTHQSELPVAQGGAGDSANSGNAVPMLVRLKSRFCSIM
;
A
#
# COMPACT_ATOMS: atom_id res chain seq x y z
N MET A 1 106.83 14.62 -34.45
CA MET A 1 105.92 13.81 -35.27
C MET A 1 105.02 14.76 -36.05
N ALA A 2 105.27 14.84 -37.35
CA ALA A 2 104.55 15.60 -38.38
C ALA A 2 103.14 14.97 -38.60
N SER A 3 102.09 15.58 -39.15
CA SER A 3 101.86 16.89 -39.80
C SER A 3 100.40 16.93 -40.28
N GLY A 4 99.79 18.12 -40.27
CA GLY A 4 98.82 18.64 -41.26
C GLY A 4 97.42 18.00 -41.36
N GLY A 5 96.35 18.71 -41.73
CA GLY A 5 96.18 20.09 -42.16
C GLY A 5 94.72 20.35 -42.58
N SER A 6 94.26 21.58 -42.35
CA SER A 6 93.50 22.47 -43.24
C SER A 6 92.18 22.03 -43.93
N SER A 7 91.14 22.87 -43.72
CA SER A 7 89.88 23.13 -44.49
C SER A 7 90.09 23.28 -46.03
N PRO A 8 89.06 23.39 -46.94
CA PRO A 8 87.68 23.89 -46.74
C PRO A 8 86.51 23.32 -47.62
N ARG A 9 85.29 23.78 -47.30
CA ARG A 9 84.10 24.08 -48.13
C ARG A 9 83.93 23.42 -49.51
N GLU A 10 82.82 22.67 -49.66
CA GLU A 10 82.05 22.62 -50.91
C GLU A 10 80.57 22.92 -50.65
N GLY A 11 80.08 24.01 -51.27
CA GLY A 11 78.68 24.38 -51.27
C GLY A 11 77.90 23.56 -52.29
N ARG A 12 76.90 22.79 -51.83
CA ARG A 12 75.85 22.25 -52.71
C ARG A 12 74.57 23.05 -52.52
N LYS A 13 74.31 23.97 -53.45
CA LYS A 13 72.99 24.51 -53.75
C LYS A 13 72.04 23.32 -54.04
N ARG A 14 71.08 23.05 -53.16
CA ARG A 14 69.90 22.24 -53.50
C ARG A 14 68.64 23.09 -53.39
N LYS A 15 67.96 23.14 -54.54
CA LYS A 15 66.73 23.84 -54.88
C LYS A 15 65.71 23.83 -53.73
N LYS A 16 65.24 25.03 -53.39
CA LYS A 16 63.99 25.28 -52.69
C LYS A 16 62.85 24.74 -53.57
N LYS A 17 62.44 23.48 -53.37
CA LYS A 17 61.14 23.00 -53.85
C LYS A 17 60.11 23.58 -52.88
N SER A 18 59.27 24.45 -53.40
CA SER A 18 58.04 24.89 -52.76
C SER A 18 57.15 23.68 -52.54
N ASP A 19 57.12 23.14 -51.32
CA ASP A 19 56.03 22.29 -50.84
C ASP A 19 54.79 23.18 -50.64
N GLY A 20 54.13 23.48 -51.76
CA GLY A 20 52.74 23.87 -51.77
C GLY A 20 51.88 22.64 -51.47
N SER A 21 50.92 22.81 -50.57
CA SER A 21 49.72 21.96 -50.43
C SER A 21 49.87 20.57 -49.76
N VAL A 22 50.26 20.55 -48.48
CA VAL A 22 49.78 19.52 -47.53
C VAL A 22 49.09 20.13 -46.29
N ARG A 23 49.24 21.44 -46.06
CA ARG A 23 48.72 22.14 -44.86
C ARG A 23 47.21 22.49 -44.92
N GLY A 24 46.54 22.25 -46.06
CA GLY A 24 45.11 22.52 -46.26
C GLY A 24 44.18 21.34 -45.94
N LYS A 25 44.61 20.09 -46.17
CA LYS A 25 43.77 18.89 -45.95
C LYS A 25 43.69 18.46 -44.47
N SER A 26 44.72 18.73 -43.67
CA SER A 26 44.68 18.43 -42.22
C SER A 26 43.81 19.43 -41.45
N LYS A 27 43.79 20.70 -41.86
CA LYS A 27 42.92 21.75 -41.31
C LYS A 27 41.44 21.58 -41.68
N SER A 28 41.12 21.12 -42.89
CA SER A 28 39.73 20.84 -43.27
C SER A 28 39.18 19.63 -42.51
N ARG A 29 39.93 18.51 -42.45
CA ARG A 29 39.52 17.33 -41.69
C ARG A 29 39.35 17.58 -40.19
N SER A 30 40.18 18.45 -39.59
CA SER A 30 40.00 18.83 -38.17
C SER A 30 38.80 19.74 -37.95
N ALA A 31 38.48 20.62 -38.91
CA ALA A 31 37.28 21.45 -38.86
C ALA A 31 36.01 20.60 -39.03
N ASP A 32 36.04 19.62 -39.94
CA ASP A 32 34.93 18.69 -40.17
C ASP A 32 34.67 17.79 -38.94
N ALA A 33 35.73 17.26 -38.31
CA ALA A 33 35.60 16.48 -37.07
C ALA A 33 35.07 17.31 -35.89
N SER A 34 35.51 18.58 -35.76
CA SER A 34 35.00 19.50 -34.75
C SER A 34 33.53 19.85 -34.96
N GLN A 35 33.09 19.97 -36.21
CA GLN A 35 31.69 20.22 -36.55
C GLN A 35 30.82 19.00 -36.24
N ILE A 36 31.28 17.79 -36.58
CA ILE A 36 30.56 16.55 -36.26
C ILE A 36 30.44 16.38 -34.74
N GLN A 37 31.49 16.71 -33.98
CA GLN A 37 31.44 16.69 -32.52
C GLN A 37 30.40 17.67 -31.96
N ALA A 38 30.34 18.90 -32.49
CA ALA A 38 29.31 19.87 -32.10
C ALA A 38 27.89 19.38 -32.42
N ASP A 39 27.70 18.69 -33.54
CA ASP A 39 26.41 18.10 -33.91
C ASP A 39 26.02 16.94 -32.97
N ILE A 40 26.98 16.08 -32.59
CA ILE A 40 26.79 15.03 -31.59
C ILE A 40 26.28 15.63 -30.26
N ASP A 41 26.94 16.69 -29.78
CA ASP A 41 26.59 17.35 -28.52
C ASP A 41 25.20 18.01 -28.60
N ARG A 42 24.91 18.66 -29.73
CA ARG A 42 23.61 19.26 -30.00
C ARG A 42 22.49 18.22 -30.02
N PHE A 43 22.65 17.13 -30.75
CA PHE A 43 21.65 16.07 -30.84
C PHE A 43 21.46 15.36 -29.50
N THR A 44 22.54 15.11 -28.76
CA THR A 44 22.47 14.52 -27.43
C THR A 44 21.71 15.42 -26.45
N SER A 45 21.99 16.72 -26.47
CA SER A 45 21.29 17.71 -25.63
C SER A 45 19.80 17.83 -25.99
N ALA A 46 19.47 17.79 -27.29
CA ALA A 46 18.10 17.75 -27.76
C ALA A 46 17.38 16.48 -27.30
N GLY A 47 18.05 15.31 -27.38
CA GLY A 47 17.52 14.04 -26.91
C GLY A 47 17.22 14.04 -25.42
N HIS A 48 18.13 14.55 -24.57
CA HIS A 48 17.86 14.72 -23.15
C HIS A 48 16.69 15.66 -22.89
N SER A 49 16.55 16.73 -23.68
CA SER A 49 15.44 17.68 -23.54
C SER A 49 14.10 17.04 -23.91
N ALA A 50 14.07 16.17 -24.93
CA ALA A 50 12.90 15.38 -25.30
C ALA A 50 12.52 14.35 -24.22
N LEU A 51 13.51 13.64 -23.63
CA LEU A 51 13.27 12.75 -22.50
C LEU A 51 12.67 13.47 -21.29
N LYS A 52 13.12 14.69 -21.00
CA LYS A 52 12.53 15.52 -19.92
C LYS A 52 11.06 15.83 -20.17
N ARG A 53 10.64 15.93 -21.44
CA ARG A 53 9.24 16.10 -21.86
C ARG A 53 8.48 14.78 -22.01
N ARG A 54 9.13 13.63 -21.76
CA ARG A 54 8.63 12.27 -22.05
C ARG A 54 8.29 12.04 -23.52
N ASP A 55 8.88 12.80 -24.43
CA ASP A 55 8.78 12.53 -25.87
C ASP A 55 9.86 11.50 -26.26
N TYR A 56 9.54 10.23 -26.07
CA TYR A 56 10.46 9.13 -26.35
C TYR A 56 10.80 8.99 -27.83
N VAL A 57 9.85 9.35 -28.72
CA VAL A 57 10.05 9.27 -30.16
C VAL A 57 11.06 10.31 -30.62
N GLU A 58 10.89 11.56 -30.20
CA GLU A 58 11.84 12.64 -30.47
C GLU A 58 13.21 12.33 -29.85
N ALA A 59 13.24 11.86 -28.60
CA ALA A 59 14.47 11.48 -27.92
C ALA A 59 15.26 10.42 -28.68
N ILE A 60 14.61 9.31 -29.06
CA ILE A 60 15.21 8.23 -29.86
C ILE A 60 15.72 8.77 -31.19
N ASN A 61 14.97 9.64 -31.86
CA ASN A 61 15.39 10.22 -33.14
C ASN A 61 16.63 11.10 -32.99
N CYS A 62 16.70 11.92 -31.94
CA CYS A 62 17.87 12.73 -31.62
C CYS A 62 19.09 11.85 -31.29
N PHE A 63 18.95 10.84 -30.44
CA PHE A 63 20.07 9.95 -30.11
C PHE A 63 20.50 9.08 -31.29
N LYS A 64 19.59 8.68 -32.19
CA LYS A 64 19.95 8.02 -33.46
C LYS A 64 20.82 8.91 -34.33
N LYS A 65 20.50 10.21 -34.44
CA LYS A 65 21.32 11.17 -35.19
C LYS A 65 22.70 11.35 -34.55
N ALA A 66 22.76 11.50 -33.22
CA ALA A 66 24.01 11.56 -32.49
C ALA A 66 24.87 10.29 -32.69
N TYR A 67 24.27 9.11 -32.60
CA TYR A 67 24.96 7.83 -32.81
C TYR A 67 25.52 7.68 -34.21
N LYS A 68 24.76 8.08 -35.24
CA LYS A 68 25.25 8.10 -36.64
C LYS A 68 26.43 9.07 -36.81
N ALA A 69 26.31 10.30 -36.32
CA ALA A 69 27.41 11.27 -36.36
C ALA A 69 28.66 10.73 -35.63
N ALA A 70 28.49 10.06 -34.49
CA ALA A 70 29.59 9.43 -33.76
C ALA A 70 30.26 8.26 -34.49
N THR A 71 29.55 7.54 -35.38
CA THR A 71 30.17 6.51 -36.22
C THR A 71 31.12 7.09 -37.26
N GLU A 72 30.91 8.33 -37.70
CA GLU A 72 31.70 8.97 -38.76
C GLU A 72 33.09 9.42 -38.26
N ILE A 73 33.17 9.90 -37.02
CA ILE A 73 34.44 10.36 -36.40
C ILE A 73 35.34 9.21 -35.92
N LYS A 74 34.85 7.96 -35.94
CA LYS A 74 35.54 6.76 -35.43
C LYS A 74 36.09 6.89 -34.00
N GLU A 75 35.58 7.86 -33.24
CA GLU A 75 35.99 8.05 -31.85
C GLU A 75 35.23 7.06 -30.96
N THR A 76 35.97 6.13 -30.36
CA THR A 76 35.40 5.04 -29.57
C THR A 76 34.65 5.53 -28.33
N LYS A 77 35.05 6.68 -27.74
CA LYS A 77 34.38 7.26 -26.56
C LYS A 77 33.02 7.85 -26.92
N ALA A 78 32.95 8.73 -27.92
CA ALA A 78 31.71 9.34 -28.38
C ALA A 78 30.72 8.29 -28.91
N HIS A 79 31.21 7.26 -29.61
CA HIS A 79 30.39 6.16 -30.10
C HIS A 79 29.73 5.37 -28.96
N ARG A 80 30.48 4.99 -27.92
CA ARG A 80 29.94 4.30 -26.74
C ARG A 80 28.95 5.15 -25.96
N ALA A 81 29.24 6.44 -25.78
CA ALA A 81 28.36 7.39 -25.13
C ALA A 81 27.00 7.53 -25.85
N CYS A 82 27.04 7.64 -27.18
CA CYS A 82 25.82 7.70 -27.98
C CYS A 82 25.05 6.37 -27.96
N ALA A 83 25.76 5.23 -27.99
CA ALA A 83 25.15 3.90 -27.87
C ALA A 83 24.41 3.77 -26.54
N PHE A 84 25.04 4.18 -25.44
CA PHE A 84 24.45 4.19 -24.11
C PHE A 84 23.15 5.00 -24.06
N ASN A 85 23.19 6.26 -24.51
CA ASN A 85 22.01 7.14 -24.49
C ASN A 85 20.86 6.60 -25.35
N LEU A 86 21.20 6.09 -26.54
CA LEU A 86 20.21 5.50 -27.44
C LEU A 86 19.60 4.23 -26.84
N GLY A 87 20.42 3.36 -26.24
CA GLY A 87 19.97 2.15 -25.57
C GLY A 87 19.04 2.45 -24.41
N ALA A 88 19.43 3.35 -23.51
CA ALA A 88 18.59 3.79 -22.39
C ALA A 88 17.26 4.41 -22.87
N ALA A 89 17.29 5.23 -23.94
CA ALA A 89 16.07 5.80 -24.50
C ALA A 89 15.11 4.75 -25.08
N TYR A 90 15.63 3.68 -25.70
CA TYR A 90 14.80 2.56 -26.17
C TYR A 90 14.17 1.77 -25.02
N VAL A 91 14.92 1.51 -23.94
CA VAL A 91 14.37 0.84 -22.75
C VAL A 91 13.22 1.65 -22.16
N GLU A 92 13.42 2.96 -21.98
CA GLU A 92 12.39 3.88 -21.48
C GLU A 92 11.16 3.98 -22.41
N ALA A 93 11.36 3.81 -23.72
CA ALA A 93 10.27 3.78 -24.70
C ALA A 93 9.49 2.45 -24.74
N GLY A 94 9.87 1.46 -23.93
CA GLY A 94 9.24 0.14 -23.93
C GLY A 94 9.75 -0.81 -25.03
N GLU A 95 10.93 -0.52 -25.61
CA GLU A 95 11.62 -1.39 -26.57
C GLU A 95 12.91 -2.00 -25.96
N PRO A 96 12.82 -2.82 -24.90
CA PRO A 96 13.98 -3.23 -24.10
C PRO A 96 14.98 -4.12 -24.86
N GLN A 97 14.54 -4.95 -25.82
CA GLN A 97 15.47 -5.76 -26.64
C GLN A 97 16.40 -4.86 -27.48
N LYS A 98 15.85 -3.86 -28.18
CA LYS A 98 16.68 -2.90 -28.93
C LYS A 98 17.54 -2.08 -27.99
N GLY A 99 17.01 -1.73 -26.82
CA GLY A 99 17.76 -1.09 -25.75
C GLY A 99 19.02 -1.87 -25.39
N LEU A 100 18.90 -3.17 -25.11
CA LEU A 100 20.03 -4.05 -24.81
C LEU A 100 21.08 -4.06 -25.92
N GLU A 101 20.68 -4.20 -27.18
CA GLU A 101 21.62 -4.22 -28.31
C GLU A 101 22.52 -2.98 -28.36
N PHE A 102 22.01 -1.81 -27.96
CA PHE A 102 22.79 -0.58 -27.90
C PHE A 102 23.57 -0.41 -26.59
N LEU A 103 23.02 -0.86 -25.46
CA LEU A 103 23.73 -0.86 -24.18
C LEU A 103 24.94 -1.81 -24.19
N GLU A 104 24.84 -2.98 -24.82
CA GLU A 104 25.97 -3.90 -24.98
C GLU A 104 27.10 -3.30 -25.83
N LYS A 105 26.76 -2.45 -26.82
CA LYS A 105 27.74 -1.69 -27.62
C LYS A 105 28.41 -0.56 -26.83
N ALA A 106 27.86 -0.18 -25.69
CA ALA A 106 28.39 0.87 -24.83
C ALA A 106 29.42 0.36 -23.81
N GLN A 107 29.87 -0.91 -23.91
CA GLN A 107 30.84 -1.50 -22.97
C GLN A 107 32.06 -0.58 -22.73
N PRO A 108 32.43 -0.35 -21.46
CA PRO A 108 33.43 0.64 -21.08
C PRO A 108 34.81 0.34 -21.68
N GLY A 109 35.56 1.40 -22.03
CA GLY A 109 36.97 1.29 -22.43
C GLY A 109 37.92 1.22 -21.23
N GLU A 110 39.22 1.49 -21.44
CA GLU A 110 40.25 1.39 -20.38
C GLU A 110 40.00 2.29 -19.15
N LYS A 111 39.27 3.40 -19.32
CA LYS A 111 38.81 4.25 -18.20
C LYS A 111 37.43 3.80 -17.74
N LYS A 112 37.34 3.40 -16.46
CA LYS A 112 36.12 2.91 -15.78
C LYS A 112 35.06 3.99 -15.50
N ASP A 113 35.05 5.08 -16.26
CA ASP A 113 34.06 6.14 -16.07
C ASP A 113 32.67 5.59 -16.47
N ARG A 114 31.69 5.68 -15.56
CA ARG A 114 30.26 5.34 -15.79
C ARG A 114 29.91 3.86 -15.99
N VAL A 115 30.75 2.94 -15.52
CA VAL A 115 30.41 1.49 -15.50
C VAL A 115 29.15 1.22 -14.66
N ALA A 116 28.94 1.99 -13.58
CA ALA A 116 27.78 1.85 -12.70
C ALA A 116 26.45 2.13 -13.41
N ASP A 117 26.36 3.24 -14.16
CA ASP A 117 25.17 3.62 -14.92
C ASP A 117 24.84 2.60 -16.02
N LEU A 118 25.86 2.08 -16.70
CA LEU A 118 25.67 1.02 -17.70
C LEU A 118 25.07 -0.23 -17.07
N GLN A 119 25.67 -0.71 -15.97
CA GLN A 119 25.14 -1.88 -15.25
C GLN A 119 23.71 -1.64 -14.77
N TYR A 120 23.41 -0.45 -14.26
CA TYR A 120 22.05 -0.11 -13.86
C TYR A 120 21.06 -0.20 -15.04
N ASN A 121 21.39 0.40 -16.18
CA ASN A 121 20.50 0.41 -17.35
C ASN A 121 20.35 -0.99 -17.98
N LEU A 122 21.38 -1.83 -17.97
CA LEU A 122 21.27 -3.25 -18.33
C LEU A 122 20.29 -3.97 -17.38
N GLY A 123 20.37 -3.67 -16.08
CA GLY A 123 19.41 -4.16 -15.09
C GLY A 123 17.96 -3.74 -15.39
N VAL A 124 17.73 -2.47 -15.73
CA VAL A 124 16.40 -1.95 -16.12
C VAL A 124 15.88 -2.65 -17.37
N ALA A 125 16.75 -2.86 -18.37
CA ALA A 125 16.37 -3.54 -19.60
C ALA A 125 15.96 -5.01 -19.34
N HIS A 126 16.74 -5.75 -18.55
CA HIS A 126 16.38 -7.12 -18.17
C HIS A 126 15.13 -7.18 -17.28
N GLU A 127 14.92 -6.20 -16.39
CA GLU A 127 13.70 -6.05 -15.60
C GLU A 127 12.47 -5.92 -16.52
N ALA A 128 12.56 -5.06 -17.56
CA ALA A 128 11.51 -4.87 -18.56
C ALA A 128 11.24 -6.14 -19.40
N LEU A 129 12.27 -6.96 -19.64
CA LEU A 129 12.16 -8.28 -20.26
C LEU A 129 11.62 -9.37 -19.33
N LYS A 130 11.35 -9.03 -18.06
CA LYS A 130 10.94 -9.96 -17.01
C LYS A 130 12.00 -11.01 -16.64
N ASP A 131 13.26 -10.82 -17.04
CA ASP A 131 14.41 -11.66 -16.66
C ASP A 131 14.98 -11.17 -15.32
N GLN A 132 14.35 -11.59 -14.21
CA GLN A 132 14.68 -11.08 -12.87
C GLN A 132 16.09 -11.48 -12.40
N ALA A 133 16.60 -12.63 -12.85
CA ALA A 133 17.91 -13.15 -12.43
C ALA A 133 19.05 -12.34 -13.06
N LYS A 134 18.94 -11.98 -14.35
CA LYS A 134 19.92 -11.06 -14.96
C LYS A 134 19.78 -9.65 -14.42
N ALA A 135 18.54 -9.18 -14.24
CA ALA A 135 18.29 -7.86 -13.67
C ALA A 135 18.94 -7.71 -12.27
N SER A 136 18.76 -8.70 -11.39
CA SER A 136 19.37 -8.69 -10.05
C SER A 136 20.90 -8.68 -10.12
N THR A 137 21.50 -9.48 -11.01
CA THR A 137 22.96 -9.52 -11.20
C THR A 137 23.50 -8.15 -11.61
N HIS A 138 22.89 -7.51 -12.59
CA HIS A 138 23.28 -6.19 -13.07
C HIS A 138 23.07 -5.09 -12.01
N TYR A 139 21.94 -5.12 -11.29
CA TYR A 139 21.72 -4.18 -10.19
C TYR A 139 22.69 -4.38 -9.03
N PHE A 140 23.05 -5.62 -8.69
CA PHE A 140 24.06 -5.89 -7.67
C PHE A 140 25.44 -5.32 -8.06
N GLN A 141 25.87 -5.54 -9.31
CA GLN A 141 27.10 -4.97 -9.84
C GLN A 141 27.07 -3.43 -9.83
N ALA A 142 25.96 -2.83 -10.27
CA ALA A 142 25.77 -1.38 -10.24
C ALA A 142 25.86 -0.82 -8.81
N ALA A 143 25.20 -1.44 -7.83
CA ALA A 143 25.24 -1.01 -6.43
C ALA A 143 26.67 -1.07 -5.85
N GLN A 144 27.45 -2.11 -6.17
CA GLN A 144 28.86 -2.19 -5.76
C GLN A 144 29.72 -1.08 -6.38
N LEU A 145 29.46 -0.73 -7.64
CA LEU A 145 30.19 0.32 -8.33
C LEU A 145 29.85 1.70 -7.77
N TYR A 146 28.57 2.02 -7.53
CA TYR A 146 28.17 3.27 -6.89
C TYR A 146 28.79 3.41 -5.49
N ARG A 147 28.82 2.32 -4.71
CA ARG A 147 29.53 2.29 -3.42
C ARG A 147 30.98 2.70 -3.57
N SER A 148 31.70 2.11 -4.52
CA SER A 148 33.12 2.42 -4.75
C SER A 148 33.38 3.87 -5.20
N GLN A 149 32.34 4.53 -5.72
CA GLN A 149 32.37 5.94 -6.13
C GLN A 149 31.95 6.89 -5.00
N GLY A 150 31.46 6.37 -3.86
CA GLY A 150 30.89 7.17 -2.78
C GLY A 150 29.50 7.74 -3.10
N ASP A 151 28.81 7.26 -4.14
CA ASP A 151 27.47 7.69 -4.50
C ASP A 151 26.42 6.86 -3.74
N GLY A 152 26.23 7.19 -2.47
CA GLY A 152 25.25 6.52 -1.60
C GLY A 152 23.80 6.70 -2.07
N SER A 153 23.48 7.80 -2.77
CA SER A 153 22.13 8.00 -3.32
C SER A 153 21.83 6.97 -4.41
N SER A 154 22.73 6.83 -5.38
CA SER A 154 22.55 5.89 -6.49
C SER A 154 22.71 4.44 -6.06
N GLU A 155 23.61 4.14 -5.11
CA GLU A 155 23.69 2.82 -4.49
C GLU A 155 22.35 2.46 -3.83
N GLY A 156 21.81 3.33 -2.97
CA GLY A 156 20.53 3.10 -2.30
C GLY A 156 19.39 2.87 -3.29
N ASP A 157 19.24 3.73 -4.29
CA ASP A 157 18.20 3.60 -5.34
C ASP A 157 18.32 2.25 -6.09
N THR A 158 19.56 1.82 -6.33
CA THR A 158 19.86 0.55 -7.01
C THR A 158 19.58 -0.65 -6.10
N CYS A 159 19.88 -0.57 -4.81
CA CYS A 159 19.49 -1.59 -3.84
C CYS A 159 17.96 -1.73 -3.74
N MET A 160 17.21 -0.63 -3.78
CA MET A 160 15.73 -0.69 -3.84
C MET A 160 15.23 -1.47 -5.07
N LYS A 161 15.87 -1.30 -6.22
CA LYS A 161 15.56 -2.05 -7.45
C LYS A 161 15.93 -3.52 -7.34
N LEU A 162 17.12 -3.81 -6.80
CA LEU A 162 17.58 -5.17 -6.53
C LEU A 162 16.62 -5.94 -5.60
N ALA A 163 16.19 -5.32 -4.50
CA ALA A 163 15.24 -5.92 -3.56
C ALA A 163 13.91 -6.28 -4.25
N ARG A 164 13.40 -5.41 -5.14
CA ARG A 164 12.19 -5.69 -5.93
C ARG A 164 12.36 -6.87 -6.89
N CYS A 165 13.56 -7.10 -7.43
CA CYS A 165 13.85 -8.31 -8.20
C CYS A 165 13.73 -9.56 -7.32
N HIS A 166 14.28 -9.55 -6.10
CA HIS A 166 14.15 -10.66 -5.15
C HIS A 166 12.69 -10.93 -4.75
N ILE A 167 11.89 -9.89 -4.50
CA ILE A 167 10.44 -10.03 -4.28
C ILE A 167 9.76 -10.77 -5.44
N ARG A 168 10.06 -10.40 -6.69
CA ARG A 168 9.48 -11.07 -7.88
C ARG A 168 9.95 -12.51 -8.04
N MET A 169 11.14 -12.84 -7.53
CA MET A 169 11.65 -14.20 -7.43
C MET A 169 11.12 -14.97 -6.21
N LYS A 170 10.28 -14.33 -5.37
CA LYS A 170 9.73 -14.84 -4.09
C LYS A 170 10.80 -15.14 -3.04
N ASP A 171 11.92 -14.42 -3.09
CA ASP A 171 13.02 -14.54 -2.14
C ASP A 171 12.94 -13.41 -1.11
N TRP A 172 12.01 -13.57 -0.17
CA TRP A 172 11.63 -12.55 0.82
C TRP A 172 12.78 -12.18 1.77
N SER A 173 13.58 -13.17 2.17
CA SER A 173 14.70 -12.98 3.10
C SER A 173 15.83 -12.18 2.46
N GLN A 174 16.22 -12.49 1.21
CA GLN A 174 17.19 -11.69 0.48
C GLN A 174 16.65 -10.29 0.18
N ALA A 175 15.38 -10.15 -0.20
CA ALA A 175 14.77 -8.85 -0.43
C ALA A 175 14.82 -7.96 0.84
N ALA A 176 14.50 -8.51 2.01
CA ALA A 176 14.59 -7.81 3.28
C ALA A 176 16.03 -7.34 3.58
N GLN A 177 17.02 -8.23 3.43
CA GLN A 177 18.44 -7.90 3.64
C GLN A 177 18.93 -6.80 2.69
N VAL A 178 18.49 -6.83 1.42
CA VAL A 178 18.85 -5.78 0.46
C VAL A 178 18.19 -4.45 0.80
N PHE A 179 16.95 -4.44 1.31
CA PHE A 179 16.32 -3.22 1.81
C PHE A 179 17.00 -2.67 3.07
N GLN A 180 17.44 -3.53 3.99
CA GLN A 180 18.25 -3.11 5.15
C GLN A 180 19.55 -2.41 4.68
N ARG A 181 20.22 -2.99 3.69
CA ARG A 181 21.40 -2.37 3.07
C ARG A 181 21.06 -1.03 2.41
N ALA A 182 19.94 -0.94 1.70
CA ALA A 182 19.50 0.31 1.09
C ALA A 182 19.27 1.39 2.15
N ALA A 183 18.60 1.04 3.25
CA ALA A 183 18.33 1.94 4.36
C ALA A 183 19.63 2.50 4.98
N GLU A 184 20.60 1.62 5.27
CA GLU A 184 21.88 2.04 5.82
C GLU A 184 22.66 2.95 4.85
N THR A 185 22.62 2.62 3.55
CA THR A 185 23.26 3.44 2.52
C THR A 185 22.64 4.84 2.45
N TYR A 186 21.31 4.93 2.47
CA TYR A 186 20.61 6.22 2.50
C TYR A 186 20.90 7.01 3.78
N ARG A 187 20.98 6.33 4.93
CA ARG A 187 21.28 6.95 6.22
C ARG A 187 22.66 7.60 6.20
N VAL A 188 23.68 6.89 5.72
CA VAL A 188 25.05 7.42 5.54
C VAL A 188 25.07 8.59 4.54
N ALA A 189 24.22 8.55 3.51
CA ALA A 189 24.08 9.63 2.53
C ALA A 189 23.23 10.83 3.02
N GLY A 190 22.70 10.80 4.24
CA GLY A 190 21.82 11.85 4.79
C GLY A 190 20.40 11.87 4.21
N LEU A 191 20.01 10.85 3.45
CA LEU A 191 18.69 10.71 2.82
C LEU A 191 17.72 9.97 3.77
N LEU A 192 17.44 10.58 4.93
CA LEU A 192 16.72 9.94 6.03
C LEU A 192 15.29 9.48 5.65
N ASP A 193 14.54 10.26 4.86
CA ASP A 193 13.22 9.87 4.34
C ASP A 193 13.29 8.56 3.54
N SER A 194 14.31 8.43 2.69
CA SER A 194 14.51 7.23 1.86
C SER A 194 14.96 6.04 2.71
N ALA A 195 15.73 6.30 3.77
CA ALA A 195 16.11 5.29 4.74
C ALA A 195 14.88 4.75 5.49
N ALA A 196 14.01 5.62 6.03
CA ALA A 196 12.77 5.22 6.71
C ALA A 196 11.89 4.34 5.80
N LEU A 197 11.67 4.76 4.56
CA LEU A 197 10.87 3.98 3.61
C LEU A 197 11.50 2.61 3.30
N ALA A 198 12.82 2.52 3.19
CA ALA A 198 13.51 1.25 3.00
C ALA A 198 13.41 0.33 4.24
N LEU A 199 13.51 0.87 5.46
CA LEU A 199 13.30 0.11 6.71
C LEU A 199 11.87 -0.42 6.80
N LYS A 200 10.87 0.38 6.39
CA LYS A 200 9.47 -0.07 6.32
C LYS A 200 9.34 -1.29 5.41
N GLU A 201 9.84 -1.21 4.17
CA GLU A 201 9.77 -2.34 3.23
C GLU A 201 10.54 -3.57 3.77
N ALA A 202 11.70 -3.37 4.39
CA ALA A 202 12.44 -4.46 5.02
C ALA A 202 11.60 -5.15 6.10
N SER A 203 11.01 -4.39 7.01
CA SER A 203 10.25 -4.91 8.16
C SER A 203 9.02 -5.72 7.71
N THR A 204 8.28 -5.22 6.72
CA THR A 204 7.14 -5.94 6.14
C THR A 204 7.58 -7.28 5.55
N LEU A 205 8.68 -7.31 4.79
CA LEU A 205 9.18 -8.57 4.21
C LEU A 205 9.77 -9.53 5.25
N MET A 206 10.36 -9.01 6.33
CA MET A 206 10.83 -9.85 7.43
C MET A 206 9.67 -10.61 8.07
N LEU A 207 8.54 -9.92 8.32
CA LEU A 207 7.31 -10.52 8.83
C LEU A 207 6.74 -11.57 7.88
N GLU A 208 6.68 -11.29 6.58
CA GLU A 208 6.18 -12.24 5.57
C GLU A 208 7.06 -13.48 5.44
N SER A 209 8.39 -13.35 5.57
CA SER A 209 9.32 -14.47 5.39
C SER A 209 9.32 -15.49 6.53
N GLY A 210 8.87 -15.11 7.73
CA GLY A 210 8.96 -15.91 8.95
C GLY A 210 10.37 -16.34 9.36
N SER A 211 11.42 -15.80 8.71
CA SER A 211 12.82 -16.23 8.85
C SER A 211 13.63 -15.37 9.82
N PHE A 212 13.04 -14.29 10.33
CA PHE A 212 13.67 -13.33 11.24
C PHE A 212 13.03 -13.44 12.62
N SER A 213 13.80 -13.15 13.67
CA SER A 213 13.25 -13.11 15.02
C SER A 213 12.33 -11.89 15.18
N SER A 214 11.36 -11.97 16.10
CA SER A 214 10.51 -10.83 16.42
C SER A 214 11.34 -9.63 16.91
N GLU A 215 12.43 -9.88 17.65
CA GLU A 215 13.33 -8.83 18.14
C GLU A 215 13.99 -8.06 16.98
N ASP A 216 14.45 -8.77 15.94
CA ASP A 216 15.01 -8.15 14.75
C ASP A 216 13.99 -7.24 14.06
N VAL A 217 12.74 -7.72 13.88
CA VAL A 217 11.69 -6.92 13.25
C VAL A 217 11.36 -5.68 14.09
N ILE A 218 11.25 -5.83 15.42
CA ILE A 218 10.97 -4.72 16.33
C ILE A 218 12.06 -3.66 16.24
N ALA A 219 13.34 -4.07 16.26
CA ALA A 219 14.46 -3.14 16.13
C ALA A 219 14.38 -2.32 14.83
N MET A 220 13.97 -2.96 13.73
CA MET A 220 13.81 -2.32 12.43
C MET A 220 12.63 -1.35 12.38
N LEU A 221 11.49 -1.73 12.97
CA LEU A 221 10.32 -0.87 13.09
C LEU A 221 10.60 0.36 13.97
N SER A 222 11.30 0.19 15.09
CA SER A 222 11.70 1.30 15.97
C SER A 222 12.62 2.28 15.25
N GLN A 223 13.64 1.80 14.54
CA GLN A 223 14.50 2.66 13.71
C GLN A 223 13.70 3.39 12.62
N CYS A 224 12.73 2.71 12.00
CA CYS A 224 11.86 3.35 11.01
C CYS A 224 11.01 4.46 11.63
N LEU A 225 10.51 4.26 12.85
CA LEU A 225 9.72 5.24 13.58
C LEU A 225 10.58 6.46 13.96
N GLU A 226 11.81 6.26 14.43
CA GLU A 226 12.75 7.35 14.72
C GLU A 226 13.03 8.21 13.48
N LEU A 227 13.27 7.57 12.33
CA LEU A 227 13.53 8.27 11.08
C LEU A 227 12.28 8.92 10.48
N SER A 228 11.07 8.52 10.87
CA SER A 228 9.82 9.07 10.33
C SER A 228 9.70 10.59 10.50
N VAL A 229 10.31 11.15 11.55
CA VAL A 229 10.33 12.60 11.85
C VAL A 229 11.01 13.41 10.74
N SER A 230 11.91 12.80 9.97
CA SER A 230 12.56 13.47 8.84
C SER A 230 11.63 13.69 7.64
N ILE A 231 10.55 12.90 7.52
CA ILE A 231 9.64 12.93 6.37
C ILE A 231 8.77 14.18 6.44
N THR A 232 8.99 15.07 5.48
CA THR A 232 8.24 16.33 5.37
C THR A 232 6.91 16.20 4.63
N ASP A 233 6.80 15.23 3.71
CA ASP A 233 5.55 14.98 2.98
C ASP A 233 4.52 14.29 3.87
N GLN A 234 3.50 15.04 4.30
CA GLN A 234 2.45 14.58 5.20
C GLN A 234 1.68 13.37 4.63
N GLU A 235 1.52 13.30 3.31
CA GLU A 235 0.86 12.16 2.69
C GLU A 235 1.66 10.87 2.86
N THR A 236 2.97 10.92 2.60
CA THR A 236 3.87 9.78 2.76
C THR A 236 4.00 9.40 4.23
N LEU A 237 4.12 10.38 5.12
CA LEU A 237 4.20 10.15 6.56
C LEU A 237 2.93 9.47 7.11
N GLY A 238 1.74 9.93 6.73
CA GLY A 238 0.48 9.32 7.15
C GLY A 238 0.32 7.87 6.64
N LYS A 239 0.81 7.57 5.43
CA LYS A 239 0.86 6.17 4.94
C LYS A 239 1.84 5.35 5.77
N LEU A 240 3.04 5.88 6.01
CA LEU A 240 4.08 5.18 6.76
C LEU A 240 3.59 4.76 8.14
N TYR A 241 2.99 5.68 8.90
CA TYR A 241 2.44 5.35 10.22
C TYR A 241 1.34 4.28 10.16
N ASN A 242 0.45 4.32 9.16
CA ASN A 242 -0.53 3.24 9.00
C ASN A 242 0.14 1.87 8.74
N GLU A 243 1.17 1.83 7.89
CA GLU A 243 1.92 0.58 7.62
C GLU A 243 2.70 0.08 8.85
N LEU A 244 3.34 0.99 9.61
CA LEU A 244 4.01 0.63 10.86
C LEU A 244 3.01 0.08 11.88
N GLY A 245 1.84 0.69 12.01
CA GLY A 245 0.76 0.18 12.87
C GLY A 245 0.34 -1.24 12.47
N LEU A 246 0.23 -1.53 11.17
CA LEU A 246 -0.08 -2.89 10.69
C LEU A 246 1.02 -3.89 11.05
N ASN A 247 2.29 -3.52 10.87
CA ASN A 247 3.43 -4.38 11.22
C ASN A 247 3.48 -4.65 12.74
N PHE A 248 3.25 -3.63 13.59
CA PHE A 248 3.17 -3.81 15.04
C PHE A 248 1.97 -4.70 15.45
N CYS A 249 0.81 -4.57 14.79
CA CYS A 249 -0.31 -5.49 15.00
C CYS A 249 0.05 -6.95 14.69
N GLN A 250 0.82 -7.22 13.62
CA GLN A 250 1.26 -8.58 13.30
C GLN A 250 2.15 -9.17 14.39
N LEU A 251 2.95 -8.33 15.07
CA LEU A 251 3.76 -8.72 16.23
C LEU A 251 2.98 -8.75 17.55
N LYS A 252 1.67 -8.44 17.53
CA LYS A 252 0.81 -8.31 18.72
C LYS A 252 1.23 -7.19 19.69
N LEU A 253 1.97 -6.20 19.18
CA LEU A 253 2.36 -4.98 19.88
C LEU A 253 1.28 -3.91 19.67
N PHE A 254 0.16 -4.09 20.36
CA PHE A 254 -1.07 -3.33 20.10
C PHE A 254 -0.99 -1.88 20.60
N ALA A 255 -0.22 -1.59 21.66
CA ALA A 255 -0.07 -0.23 22.16
C ALA A 255 0.71 0.63 21.15
N GLU A 256 1.84 0.12 20.66
CA GLU A 256 2.68 0.75 19.65
C GLU A 256 1.94 0.92 18.32
N ALA A 257 1.09 -0.06 17.96
CA ALA A 257 0.22 0.06 16.80
C ALA A 257 -0.81 1.20 16.95
N ALA A 258 -1.44 1.34 18.13
CA ALA A 258 -2.39 2.41 18.41
C ALA A 258 -1.72 3.79 18.26
N GLU A 259 -0.53 3.97 18.84
CA GLU A 259 0.25 5.21 18.73
C GLU A 259 0.54 5.58 17.27
N CYS A 260 0.93 4.59 16.45
CA CYS A 260 1.14 4.80 15.01
C CYS A 260 -0.14 5.26 14.32
N TYR A 261 -1.29 4.61 14.56
CA TYR A 261 -2.55 5.01 13.94
C TYR A 261 -3.03 6.39 14.41
N GLU A 262 -2.82 6.73 15.68
CA GLU A 262 -3.12 8.06 16.22
C GLU A 262 -2.26 9.15 15.57
N GLN A 263 -0.98 8.88 15.32
CA GLN A 263 -0.10 9.78 14.56
C GLN A 263 -0.53 9.88 13.08
N ALA A 264 -1.04 8.81 12.47
CA ALA A 264 -1.54 8.82 11.10
C ALA A 264 -2.84 9.65 10.95
N LEU A 265 -3.72 9.62 11.96
CA LEU A 265 -5.07 10.18 11.90
C LEU A 265 -5.16 11.65 11.43
N PRO A 266 -4.43 12.62 12.01
CA PRO A 266 -4.47 14.00 11.55
C PRO A 266 -3.93 14.18 10.13
N LEU A 267 -2.97 13.34 9.72
CA LEU A 267 -2.31 13.41 8.40
C LEU A 267 -3.21 12.90 7.27
N VAL A 268 -4.10 11.94 7.57
CA VAL A 268 -5.03 11.36 6.58
C VAL A 268 -6.41 12.01 6.58
N ARG A 269 -6.71 12.88 7.54
CA ARG A 269 -8.04 13.52 7.72
C ARG A 269 -8.60 14.19 6.45
N PRO A 270 -7.80 14.88 5.60
CA PRO A 270 -8.29 15.45 4.35
C PRO A 270 -8.65 14.42 3.26
N LYS A 271 -8.38 13.12 3.48
CA LYS A 271 -8.54 12.04 2.49
C LYS A 271 -9.51 10.98 3.02
N PRO A 272 -10.82 11.11 2.75
CA PRO A 272 -11.86 10.25 3.34
C PRO A 272 -11.62 8.74 3.18
N ARG A 273 -11.08 8.31 2.03
CA ARG A 273 -10.77 6.89 1.78
C ARG A 273 -9.69 6.35 2.72
N ARG A 274 -8.67 7.15 3.05
CA ARG A 274 -7.59 6.74 3.95
C ARG A 274 -7.97 6.91 5.42
N LEU A 275 -8.68 7.99 5.73
CA LEU A 275 -9.23 8.21 7.06
C LEU A 275 -10.08 7.01 7.51
N ALA A 276 -10.95 6.50 6.63
CA ALA A 276 -11.77 5.32 6.92
C ALA A 276 -10.93 4.10 7.32
N VAL A 277 -9.85 3.83 6.58
CA VAL A 277 -8.94 2.70 6.85
C VAL A 277 -8.21 2.87 8.18
N VAL A 278 -7.66 4.05 8.45
CA VAL A 278 -6.93 4.32 9.70
C VAL A 278 -7.87 4.21 10.91
N LEU A 279 -9.09 4.77 10.82
CA LEU A 279 -10.10 4.67 11.87
C LEU A 279 -10.52 3.21 12.12
N GLN A 280 -10.72 2.44 11.04
CA GLN A 280 -11.05 1.01 11.16
C GLN A 280 -9.93 0.24 11.87
N ASN A 281 -8.67 0.49 11.51
CA ASN A 281 -7.52 -0.16 12.11
C ASN A 281 -7.33 0.25 13.58
N LEU A 282 -7.43 1.54 13.88
CA LEU A 282 -7.36 2.07 15.25
C LEU A 282 -8.48 1.47 16.12
N GLY A 283 -9.72 1.47 15.64
CA GLY A 283 -10.84 0.85 16.36
C GLY A 283 -10.62 -0.65 16.61
N ALA A 284 -10.01 -1.39 15.69
CA ALA A 284 -9.72 -2.80 15.87
C ALA A 284 -8.65 -3.03 16.95
N VAL A 285 -7.62 -2.18 16.98
CA VAL A 285 -6.61 -2.19 18.04
C VAL A 285 -7.20 -1.82 19.39
N GLN A 286 -8.06 -0.79 19.46
CA GLN A 286 -8.72 -0.40 20.71
C GLN A 286 -9.63 -1.51 21.25
N ASN A 287 -10.33 -2.25 20.38
CA ASN A 287 -11.05 -3.46 20.78
C ASN A 287 -10.12 -4.50 21.41
N THR A 288 -8.93 -4.71 20.83
CA THR A 288 -7.96 -5.68 21.34
C THR A 288 -7.35 -5.26 22.68
N LEU A 289 -7.19 -3.94 22.89
CA LEU A 289 -6.74 -3.34 24.14
C LEU A 289 -7.83 -3.25 25.22
N GLY A 290 -9.07 -3.67 24.92
CA GLY A 290 -10.21 -3.60 25.83
C GLY A 290 -10.84 -2.21 25.96
N GLN A 291 -10.44 -1.24 25.13
CA GLN A 291 -10.96 0.13 25.10
C GLN A 291 -12.21 0.23 24.22
N TYR A 292 -13.24 -0.55 24.57
CA TYR A 292 -14.42 -0.75 23.72
C TYR A 292 -15.18 0.55 23.43
N GLN A 293 -15.28 1.47 24.40
CA GLN A 293 -15.98 2.74 24.20
C GLN A 293 -15.33 3.60 23.10
N GLN A 294 -14.00 3.67 23.09
CA GLN A 294 -13.27 4.41 22.04
C GLN A 294 -13.38 3.70 20.69
N ALA A 295 -13.31 2.36 20.70
CA ALA A 295 -13.48 1.56 19.49
C ALA A 295 -14.84 1.79 18.83
N LEU A 296 -15.92 1.96 19.61
CA LEU A 296 -17.25 2.30 19.09
C LEU A 296 -17.23 3.58 18.25
N ASP A 297 -16.59 4.64 18.75
CA ASP A 297 -16.55 5.93 18.05
C ASP A 297 -15.79 5.81 16.73
N PHE A 298 -14.61 5.17 16.75
CA PHE A 298 -13.80 4.96 15.55
C PHE A 298 -14.50 4.08 14.51
N HIS A 299 -15.12 2.96 14.91
CA HIS A 299 -15.80 2.08 13.96
C HIS A 299 -17.08 2.70 13.39
N LYS A 300 -17.81 3.52 14.16
CA LYS A 300 -18.98 4.27 13.66
C LYS A 300 -18.58 5.24 12.56
N GLU A 301 -17.54 6.03 12.79
CA GLU A 301 -17.03 6.97 11.78
C GLU A 301 -16.49 6.22 10.54
N ALA A 302 -15.70 5.15 10.74
CA ALA A 302 -15.20 4.33 9.64
C ALA A 302 -16.33 3.69 8.81
N ALA A 303 -17.36 3.16 9.45
CA ALA A 303 -18.52 2.56 8.78
C ALA A 303 -19.27 3.58 7.91
N ALA A 304 -19.46 4.80 8.42
CA ALA A 304 -20.10 5.89 7.67
C ALA A 304 -19.28 6.29 6.45
N LEU A 305 -17.96 6.45 6.61
CA LEU A 305 -17.06 6.79 5.51
C LEU A 305 -17.03 5.68 4.44
N HIS A 306 -16.87 4.42 4.83
CA HIS A 306 -16.90 3.30 3.88
C HIS A 306 -18.25 3.19 3.17
N GLY A 307 -19.36 3.42 3.87
CA GLY A 307 -20.69 3.47 3.28
C GLY A 307 -20.83 4.56 2.22
N SER A 308 -20.39 5.79 2.53
CA SER A 308 -20.42 6.91 1.58
C SER A 308 -19.58 6.67 0.32
N GLN A 309 -18.59 5.78 0.40
CA GLN A 309 -17.67 5.42 -0.69
C GLN A 309 -18.11 4.17 -1.46
N GLY A 310 -19.23 3.53 -1.07
CA GLY A 310 -19.69 2.27 -1.67
C GLY A 310 -18.85 1.05 -1.28
N SER A 311 -17.96 1.15 -0.29
CA SER A 311 -17.11 0.06 0.17
C SER A 311 -17.86 -0.85 1.16
N ARG A 312 -18.90 -1.53 0.68
CA ARG A 312 -19.84 -2.33 1.51
C ARG A 312 -19.13 -3.43 2.30
N ARG A 313 -18.14 -4.10 1.72
CA ARG A 313 -17.37 -5.14 2.44
C ARG A 313 -16.62 -4.58 3.65
N ALA A 314 -15.93 -3.44 3.51
CA ALA A 314 -15.21 -2.80 4.61
C ALA A 314 -16.19 -2.26 5.67
N GLN A 315 -17.29 -1.68 5.22
CA GLN A 315 -18.37 -1.24 6.11
C GLN A 315 -18.94 -2.40 6.95
N GLY A 316 -19.13 -3.58 6.34
CA GLY A 316 -19.53 -4.80 7.06
C GLY A 316 -18.54 -5.19 8.17
N ARG A 317 -17.22 -5.08 7.91
CA ARG A 317 -16.18 -5.32 8.92
C ARG A 317 -16.27 -4.33 10.09
N CYS A 318 -16.48 -3.05 9.81
CA CYS A 318 -16.69 -2.05 10.86
C CYS A 318 -17.92 -2.39 11.73
N PHE A 319 -19.04 -2.78 11.11
CA PHE A 319 -20.24 -3.19 11.86
C PHE A 319 -20.04 -4.47 12.67
N SER A 320 -19.29 -5.45 12.19
CA SER A 320 -18.93 -6.62 12.99
C SER A 320 -18.09 -6.25 14.22
N ASN A 321 -17.15 -5.32 14.05
CA ASN A 321 -16.31 -4.84 15.15
C ASN A 321 -17.09 -3.98 16.16
N LEU A 322 -18.10 -3.24 15.69
CA LEU A 322 -19.08 -2.57 16.57
C LEU A 322 -19.89 -3.60 17.37
N GLY A 323 -20.40 -4.63 16.69
CA GLY A 323 -21.11 -5.73 17.33
C GLY A 323 -20.29 -6.38 18.44
N PHE A 324 -19.00 -6.61 18.17
CA PHE A 324 -18.07 -7.13 19.17
C PHE A 324 -17.91 -6.17 20.36
N ALA A 325 -17.63 -4.89 20.12
CA ALA A 325 -17.44 -3.90 21.17
C ALA A 325 -18.69 -3.77 22.07
N HIS A 326 -19.87 -3.67 21.47
CA HIS A 326 -21.15 -3.67 22.19
C HIS A 326 -21.35 -4.96 23.02
N THR A 327 -21.00 -6.13 22.46
CA THR A 327 -21.05 -7.41 23.20
C THR A 327 -20.18 -7.36 24.46
N GLN A 328 -18.97 -6.82 24.35
CA GLN A 328 -18.05 -6.71 25.50
C GLN A 328 -18.51 -5.70 26.55
N LEU A 329 -19.27 -4.69 26.15
CA LEU A 329 -19.91 -3.72 27.05
C LEU A 329 -21.22 -4.24 27.68
N GLY A 330 -21.73 -5.39 27.23
CA GLY A 330 -23.02 -5.94 27.68
C GLY A 330 -24.25 -5.32 27.00
N GLU A 331 -24.04 -4.51 25.96
CA GLU A 331 -25.06 -3.82 25.15
C GLU A 331 -25.57 -4.79 24.06
N LEU A 332 -26.28 -5.84 24.50
CA LEU A 332 -26.60 -6.99 23.65
C LEU A 332 -27.59 -6.65 22.51
N GLU A 333 -28.48 -5.67 22.70
CA GLU A 333 -29.43 -5.27 21.66
C GLU A 333 -28.71 -4.53 20.52
N GLU A 334 -27.88 -3.56 20.87
CA GLU A 334 -27.03 -2.78 19.97
C GLU A 334 -26.00 -3.66 19.24
N ALA A 335 -25.45 -4.66 19.93
CA ALA A 335 -24.59 -5.68 19.32
C ALA A 335 -25.33 -6.45 18.23
N GLY A 336 -26.57 -6.88 18.52
CA GLY A 336 -27.43 -7.57 17.57
C GLY A 336 -27.75 -6.72 16.34
N GLU A 337 -28.08 -5.44 16.52
CA GLU A 337 -28.31 -4.51 15.40
C GLU A 337 -27.05 -4.33 14.54
N SER A 338 -25.90 -4.16 15.18
CA SER A 338 -24.62 -4.02 14.49
C SER A 338 -24.28 -5.25 13.65
N TYR A 339 -24.45 -6.46 14.19
CA TYR A 339 -24.22 -7.68 13.40
C TYR A 339 -25.26 -7.89 12.28
N LEU A 340 -26.50 -7.42 12.43
CA LEU A 340 -27.48 -7.42 11.33
C LEU A 340 -27.05 -6.48 10.19
N HIS A 341 -26.57 -5.28 10.53
CA HIS A 341 -26.01 -4.36 9.53
C HIS A 341 -24.77 -4.95 8.84
N ALA A 342 -23.89 -5.62 9.60
CA ALA A 342 -22.75 -6.33 9.04
C ALA A 342 -23.19 -7.42 8.05
N LEU A 343 -24.14 -8.28 8.46
CA LEU A 343 -24.68 -9.36 7.63
C LEU A 343 -25.28 -8.82 6.32
N GLN A 344 -26.02 -7.71 6.38
CA GLN A 344 -26.58 -7.10 5.18
C GLN A 344 -25.47 -6.57 4.26
N ALA A 345 -24.47 -5.87 4.80
CA ALA A 345 -23.36 -5.35 4.01
C ALA A 345 -22.54 -6.46 3.33
N PHE A 346 -22.34 -7.60 3.99
CA PHE A 346 -21.67 -8.76 3.39
C PHE A 346 -22.53 -9.53 2.38
N LYS A 347 -23.87 -9.49 2.51
CA LYS A 347 -24.78 -10.00 1.48
C LYS A 347 -24.70 -9.16 0.21
N ASP A 348 -24.63 -7.84 0.34
CA ASP A 348 -24.53 -6.93 -0.81
C ASP A 348 -23.26 -7.15 -1.66
N THR A 349 -22.25 -7.82 -1.11
CA THR A 349 -20.98 -8.13 -1.80
C THR A 349 -20.71 -9.62 -1.98
N ASP A 350 -21.68 -10.49 -1.69
CA ASP A 350 -21.50 -11.95 -1.71
C ASP A 350 -20.29 -12.45 -0.87
N ASP A 351 -19.96 -11.75 0.22
CA ASP A 351 -18.87 -12.14 1.12
C ASP A 351 -19.33 -13.21 2.10
N TYR A 352 -19.33 -14.48 1.66
CA TYR A 352 -19.78 -15.60 2.48
C TYR A 352 -19.00 -15.74 3.80
N MET A 353 -17.71 -15.37 3.81
CA MET A 353 -16.88 -15.38 5.02
C MET A 353 -17.42 -14.39 6.06
N GLY A 354 -17.65 -13.14 5.65
CA GLY A 354 -18.24 -12.13 6.52
C GLY A 354 -19.67 -12.49 6.95
N GLN A 355 -20.47 -13.07 6.05
CA GLN A 355 -21.84 -13.49 6.36
C GLN A 355 -21.91 -14.55 7.47
N TRP A 356 -21.08 -15.61 7.41
CA TRP A 356 -21.12 -16.63 8.45
C TRP A 356 -20.61 -16.10 9.79
N GLN A 357 -19.58 -15.24 9.80
CA GLN A 357 -19.07 -14.61 11.01
C GLN A 357 -20.11 -13.69 11.66
N ALA A 358 -20.83 -12.90 10.86
CA ALA A 358 -21.93 -12.08 11.37
C ALA A 358 -23.08 -12.95 11.91
N CYS A 359 -23.41 -14.07 11.25
CA CYS A 359 -24.40 -15.02 11.75
C CYS A 359 -23.95 -15.69 13.07
N GLU A 360 -22.67 -16.01 13.21
CA GLU A 360 -22.12 -16.52 14.47
C GLU A 360 -22.30 -15.50 15.60
N GLY A 361 -21.94 -14.23 15.36
CA GLY A 361 -22.15 -13.14 16.31
C GLY A 361 -23.62 -12.97 16.70
N LEU A 362 -24.54 -13.02 15.72
CA LEU A 362 -25.99 -12.99 15.99
C LEU A 362 -26.46 -14.19 16.82
N GLY A 363 -25.96 -15.38 16.52
CA GLY A 363 -26.26 -16.59 17.29
C GLY A 363 -25.86 -16.46 18.76
N GLU A 364 -24.65 -15.93 18.99
CA GLU A 364 -24.10 -15.68 20.32
C GLU A 364 -24.95 -14.68 21.10
N ILE A 365 -25.28 -13.54 20.50
CA ILE A 365 -26.16 -12.53 21.12
C ILE A 365 -27.51 -13.11 21.49
N ARG A 366 -28.12 -13.93 20.62
CA ARG A 366 -29.41 -14.57 20.91
C ARG A 366 -29.32 -15.60 22.04
N LEU A 367 -28.20 -16.32 22.17
CA LEU A 367 -27.99 -17.20 23.33
C LEU A 367 -27.92 -16.43 24.63
N GLN A 368 -27.16 -15.33 24.66
CA GLN A 368 -27.02 -14.50 25.85
C GLN A 368 -28.35 -13.85 26.25
N LEU A 369 -29.18 -13.46 25.27
CA LEU A 369 -30.56 -12.99 25.48
C LEU A 369 -31.55 -14.12 25.82
N ARG A 370 -31.09 -15.37 25.97
CA ARG A 370 -31.90 -16.58 26.23
C ARG A 370 -33.02 -16.82 25.20
N ASP A 371 -32.74 -16.53 23.93
CA ASP A 371 -33.57 -16.88 22.77
C ASP A 371 -32.89 -17.98 21.93
N PRO A 372 -32.89 -19.25 22.42
CA PRO A 372 -32.19 -20.33 21.75
C PRO A 372 -32.84 -20.72 20.40
N ASP A 373 -34.09 -20.36 20.18
CA ASP A 373 -34.79 -20.57 18.91
C ASP A 373 -34.15 -19.73 17.80
N LYS A 374 -33.99 -18.42 18.03
CA LYS A 374 -33.30 -17.55 17.06
C LYS A 374 -31.81 -17.89 16.95
N ALA A 375 -31.15 -18.24 18.05
CA ALA A 375 -29.74 -18.65 18.01
C ALA A 375 -29.51 -19.85 17.09
N THR A 376 -30.39 -20.87 17.19
CA THR A 376 -30.35 -22.07 16.34
C THR A 376 -30.46 -21.72 14.85
N VAL A 377 -31.33 -20.76 14.50
CA VAL A 377 -31.49 -20.30 13.12
C VAL A 377 -30.21 -19.67 12.60
N TYR A 378 -29.61 -18.76 13.39
CA TYR A 378 -28.38 -18.09 12.97
C TYR A 378 -27.18 -19.03 12.87
N TYR A 379 -27.01 -19.98 13.79
CA TYR A 379 -25.92 -20.96 13.68
C TYR A 379 -26.09 -21.90 12.48
N LYS A 380 -27.32 -22.31 12.15
CA LYS A 380 -27.60 -23.05 10.91
C LYS A 380 -27.28 -22.22 9.67
N GLN A 381 -27.62 -20.93 9.69
CA GLN A 381 -27.28 -20.02 8.60
C GLN A 381 -25.76 -19.85 8.48
N ALA A 382 -25.04 -19.73 9.60
CA ALA A 382 -23.58 -19.65 9.62
C ALA A 382 -22.94 -20.90 8.99
N LEU A 383 -23.37 -22.11 9.39
CA LEU A 383 -22.92 -23.37 8.78
C LEU A 383 -23.22 -23.44 7.28
N GLY A 384 -24.42 -23.01 6.87
CA GLY A 384 -24.82 -22.96 5.47
C GLY A 384 -23.95 -22.02 4.65
N MET A 385 -23.57 -20.86 5.19
CA MET A 385 -22.66 -19.92 4.52
C MET A 385 -21.21 -20.42 4.53
N LEU A 386 -20.74 -21.01 5.62
CA LEU A 386 -19.41 -21.60 5.73
C LEU A 386 -19.19 -22.68 4.66
N SER A 387 -20.20 -23.50 4.37
CA SER A 387 -20.13 -24.53 3.31
C SER A 387 -19.90 -23.98 1.89
N LYS A 388 -20.14 -22.68 1.68
CA LYS A 388 -19.88 -22.00 0.41
C LYS A 388 -18.45 -21.42 0.33
N CYS A 389 -17.71 -21.42 1.43
CA CYS A 389 -16.31 -21.02 1.45
C CYS A 389 -15.43 -22.17 0.92
N LYS A 390 -14.54 -21.90 -0.02
CA LYS A 390 -13.69 -22.94 -0.65
C LYS A 390 -12.67 -23.56 0.31
N ASP A 391 -12.29 -22.82 1.37
CA ASP A 391 -11.27 -23.18 2.34
C ASP A 391 -11.81 -23.12 3.78
N SER A 392 -12.95 -23.76 4.05
CA SER A 392 -13.49 -23.80 5.41
C SER A 392 -12.67 -24.75 6.29
N ASP A 393 -11.97 -24.21 7.29
CA ASP A 393 -11.29 -24.99 8.32
C ASP A 393 -12.29 -25.86 9.11
N GLY A 394 -11.99 -27.15 9.23
CA GLY A 394 -12.80 -28.10 9.99
C GLY A 394 -12.98 -27.67 11.45
N SER A 395 -12.01 -26.95 12.03
CA SER A 395 -12.09 -26.42 13.39
C SER A 395 -13.22 -25.39 13.55
N VAL A 396 -13.46 -24.56 12.53
CA VAL A 396 -14.50 -23.54 12.53
C VAL A 396 -15.87 -24.20 12.42
N GLN A 397 -15.99 -25.21 11.57
CA GLN A 397 -17.22 -25.98 11.45
C GLN A 397 -17.57 -26.68 12.78
N GLU A 398 -16.59 -27.34 13.41
CA GLU A 398 -16.78 -27.99 14.70
C GLU A 398 -17.22 -26.98 15.78
N ARG A 399 -16.57 -25.82 15.86
CA ARG A 399 -16.96 -24.74 16.77
C ARG A 399 -18.41 -24.30 16.57
N LEU A 400 -18.84 -24.09 15.33
CA LEU A 400 -20.21 -23.70 15.03
C LEU A 400 -21.22 -24.82 15.36
N VAL A 401 -20.85 -26.08 15.15
CA VAL A 401 -21.67 -27.24 15.55
C VAL A 401 -21.80 -27.33 17.07
N ASN A 402 -20.74 -27.06 17.82
CA ASN A 402 -20.77 -27.02 19.28
C ASN A 402 -21.69 -25.90 19.78
N LYS A 403 -21.55 -24.68 19.26
CA LYS A 403 -22.46 -23.56 19.58
C LYS A 403 -23.92 -23.84 19.22
N LEU A 404 -24.17 -24.50 18.10
CA LEU A 404 -25.51 -24.97 17.73
C LEU A 404 -26.04 -25.99 18.73
N SER A 405 -25.20 -26.92 19.18
CA SER A 405 -25.56 -27.94 20.17
C SER A 405 -25.91 -27.31 21.52
N GLU A 406 -25.13 -26.32 21.97
CA GLU A 406 -25.41 -25.52 23.17
C GLU A 406 -26.76 -24.81 23.06
N ALA A 407 -27.08 -24.20 21.91
CA ALA A 407 -28.37 -23.58 21.68
C ALA A 407 -29.53 -24.57 21.81
N LEU A 408 -29.38 -25.76 21.24
CA LEU A 408 -30.40 -26.81 21.30
C LEU A 408 -30.56 -27.37 22.73
N GLN A 409 -29.47 -27.54 23.47
CA GLN A 409 -29.52 -27.97 24.88
C GLN A 409 -30.20 -26.93 25.75
N LEU A 410 -29.89 -25.63 25.56
CA LEU A 410 -30.56 -24.55 26.27
C LEU A 410 -32.07 -24.56 25.97
N LYS A 411 -32.46 -24.72 24.70
CA LYS A 411 -33.86 -24.86 24.30
C LYS A 411 -34.56 -26.02 25.02
N LEU A 412 -33.96 -27.20 25.02
CA LEU A 412 -34.48 -28.39 25.71
C LEU A 412 -34.64 -28.13 27.21
N SER A 413 -33.65 -27.49 27.85
CA SER A 413 -33.70 -27.19 29.28
C SER A 413 -34.83 -26.23 29.65
N LEU A 414 -35.12 -25.24 28.80
CA LEU A 414 -36.23 -24.30 28.99
C LEU A 414 -37.59 -25.00 28.80
N GLN A 415 -37.69 -25.92 27.84
CA GLN A 415 -38.90 -26.72 27.62
C GLN A 415 -39.19 -27.66 28.80
N GLN A 416 -38.16 -28.29 29.38
CA GLN A 416 -38.29 -29.17 30.54
C GLN A 416 -38.64 -28.42 31.85
N ARG A 417 -38.44 -27.09 31.89
CA ARG A 417 -38.83 -26.21 33.01
C ARG A 417 -40.24 -25.58 32.85
N GLY A 418 -40.97 -25.89 31.78
CA GLY A 418 -42.38 -25.49 31.64
C GLY A 418 -43.26 -26.02 32.79
N PRO A 419 -44.38 -25.36 33.14
CA PRO A 419 -45.08 -25.61 34.40
C PRO A 419 -45.51 -27.07 34.46
N ALA A 420 -45.10 -27.76 35.52
CA ALA A 420 -45.64 -29.05 35.90
C ALA A 420 -47.17 -28.90 35.94
N LEU A 421 -47.85 -29.42 34.91
CA LEU A 421 -49.27 -29.65 34.95
C LEU A 421 -49.55 -30.34 36.27
N ARG A 422 -50.34 -29.70 37.14
CA ARG A 422 -50.96 -30.35 38.28
C ARG A 422 -51.54 -31.66 37.75
N ARG A 423 -50.88 -32.79 38.04
CA ARG A 423 -51.55 -34.08 38.05
C ARG A 423 -52.56 -33.98 39.19
N GLY A 424 -53.75 -33.49 38.83
CA GLY A 424 -54.93 -33.61 39.66
C GLY A 424 -55.10 -35.09 39.94
N ASN A 425 -54.89 -35.46 41.20
CA ASN A 425 -55.16 -36.79 41.70
C ASN A 425 -56.67 -36.86 41.86
N PRO A 426 -57.44 -37.60 41.02
CA PRO A 426 -58.88 -37.65 41.14
C PRO A 426 -59.22 -38.82 42.05
N ASP A 427 -58.77 -38.80 43.31
CA ASP A 427 -59.27 -39.72 44.33
C ASP A 427 -58.73 -39.34 45.71
N ARG A 428 -59.54 -38.55 46.43
CA ARG A 428 -59.59 -38.56 47.90
C ARG A 428 -60.89 -37.90 48.35
N ASN A 429 -61.99 -38.59 48.07
CA ASN A 429 -63.14 -38.56 48.97
C ASN A 429 -62.73 -39.32 50.24
N PHE A 430 -62.76 -38.67 51.40
CA PHE A 430 -63.34 -39.21 52.64
C PHE A 430 -63.14 -38.24 53.82
N TYR A 431 -64.25 -38.04 54.53
CA TYR A 431 -64.44 -37.44 55.85
C TYR A 431 -64.39 -35.90 56.01
N ARG A 432 -65.62 -35.35 56.06
CA ARG A 432 -66.00 -34.03 56.55
C ARG A 432 -66.64 -34.21 57.94
N PRO A 433 -66.18 -33.55 59.02
CA PRO A 433 -66.96 -33.47 60.25
C PRO A 433 -67.94 -32.27 60.19
N PRO A 434 -69.05 -32.32 60.95
CA PRO A 434 -70.22 -31.48 60.70
C PRO A 434 -70.09 -30.07 61.28
N ARG A 435 -70.62 -29.09 60.54
CA ARG A 435 -70.86 -27.71 60.98
C ARG A 435 -71.99 -27.68 62.03
N ARG A 436 -71.75 -27.05 63.17
CA ARG A 436 -72.82 -26.48 64.02
C ARG A 436 -73.18 -25.08 63.52
N VAL A 437 -74.48 -24.84 63.46
CA VAL A 437 -75.15 -23.56 63.16
C VAL A 437 -75.29 -22.79 64.48
N ALA A 438 -75.11 -21.46 64.46
CA ALA A 438 -76.07 -20.41 64.87
C ALA A 438 -75.26 -19.41 65.75
N ASP A 439 -75.38 -18.09 65.80
CA ASP A 439 -76.20 -17.01 65.23
C ASP A 439 -75.25 -15.77 65.25
N GLY A 440 -75.37 -14.74 64.40
CA GLY A 440 -76.32 -13.64 64.59
C GLY A 440 -75.60 -12.33 64.92
N ASN A 441 -75.87 -11.31 64.11
CA ASN A 441 -75.73 -9.85 64.33
C ASN A 441 -74.36 -9.16 64.46
N GLY A 442 -74.14 -8.21 63.54
CA GLY A 442 -74.13 -6.78 63.92
C GLY A 442 -72.86 -5.98 63.62
N GLY A 443 -72.98 -5.01 62.69
CA GLY A 443 -72.32 -3.69 62.81
C GLY A 443 -71.08 -3.42 61.96
N GLU A 444 -71.29 -2.77 60.81
CA GLU A 444 -70.36 -1.75 60.25
C GLU A 444 -70.49 -0.42 61.07
N PRO A 445 -69.61 0.63 60.95
CA PRO A 445 -68.85 1.00 59.74
C PRO A 445 -67.43 1.63 59.90
N SER A 446 -66.70 1.62 58.76
CA SER A 446 -65.84 2.64 58.13
C SER A 446 -64.83 3.50 58.93
N GLN A 447 -63.57 3.56 58.46
CA GLN A 447 -62.86 4.69 57.79
C GLN A 447 -61.53 4.13 57.20
N GLY A 448 -61.23 4.19 55.88
CA GLY A 448 -60.71 5.33 55.09
C GLY A 448 -59.17 5.39 55.18
N ARG A 449 -58.30 5.33 54.15
CA ARG A 449 -58.36 5.57 52.70
C ARG A 449 -57.22 4.81 51.94
N PRO A 450 -57.28 4.73 50.59
CA PRO A 450 -56.32 4.04 49.72
C PRO A 450 -55.45 4.98 48.85
N VAL A 451 -54.45 4.42 48.15
CA VAL A 451 -53.92 4.99 46.88
C VAL A 451 -53.72 3.88 45.85
N ARG A 452 -54.40 4.05 44.70
CA ARG A 452 -54.33 3.26 43.46
C ARG A 452 -53.19 3.76 42.55
N ARG A 453 -52.73 2.91 41.62
CA ARG A 453 -52.77 3.27 40.19
C ARG A 453 -52.70 2.03 39.29
N ASP A 454 -53.69 1.97 38.39
CA ASP A 454 -53.85 1.01 37.31
C ASP A 454 -53.19 1.50 36.00
N ARG A 455 -52.82 0.48 35.24
CA ARG A 455 -52.59 0.26 33.80
C ARG A 455 -53.13 1.24 32.72
N LEU A 456 -52.32 1.28 31.64
CA LEU A 456 -52.59 1.17 30.18
C LEU A 456 -53.46 2.23 29.44
N ASN A 457 -52.91 2.79 28.34
CA ASN A 457 -53.31 2.47 26.95
C ASN A 457 -52.56 3.28 25.85
N ASP A 458 -52.23 2.56 24.77
CA ASP A 458 -52.21 2.84 23.31
C ASP A 458 -51.93 4.24 22.71
N HIS A 459 -51.09 4.27 21.65
CA HIS A 459 -51.49 4.69 20.29
C HIS A 459 -50.45 4.39 19.18
N LYS A 460 -50.99 4.06 17.99
CA LYS A 460 -50.35 3.84 16.68
C LYS A 460 -49.87 5.14 16.01
N ALA A 461 -48.85 5.04 15.14
CA ALA A 461 -48.77 5.76 13.86
C ALA A 461 -47.82 5.04 12.88
N GLU A 462 -48.21 4.98 11.61
CA GLU A 462 -47.63 4.22 10.48
C GLU A 462 -46.87 5.11 9.48
N ASN A 463 -46.09 4.44 8.59
CA ASN A 463 -45.65 4.79 7.22
C ASN A 463 -44.50 5.82 7.05
N GLY A 464 -43.49 5.67 6.18
CA GLY A 464 -43.15 4.67 5.15
C GLY A 464 -42.35 5.35 4.00
N PHE A 465 -41.34 4.68 3.41
CA PHE A 465 -40.82 4.85 2.03
C PHE A 465 -39.73 3.77 1.80
N LEU A 466 -40.05 2.59 1.26
CA LEU A 466 -40.24 2.14 -0.14
C LEU A 466 -38.96 1.78 -0.91
N VAL A 467 -38.96 0.50 -1.32
CA VAL A 467 -38.06 -0.22 -2.22
C VAL A 467 -38.46 0.07 -3.68
N GLY A 468 -37.48 0.14 -4.59
CA GLY A 468 -37.68 0.07 -6.03
C GLY A 468 -36.47 -0.56 -6.73
N ALA A 469 -36.72 -1.57 -7.55
CA ALA A 469 -35.72 -2.40 -8.23
C ALA A 469 -35.55 -2.05 -9.73
N ALA A 470 -34.36 -2.40 -10.24
CA ALA A 470 -33.96 -2.74 -11.62
C ALA A 470 -33.93 -1.65 -12.74
N ALA A 471 -32.72 -1.37 -13.27
CA ALA A 471 -32.29 -1.69 -14.65
C ALA A 471 -30.86 -1.17 -14.97
N SER A 472 -29.97 -2.10 -15.33
CA SER A 472 -28.86 -2.05 -16.31
C SER A 472 -28.22 -0.70 -16.73
N SER A 473 -26.90 -0.54 -16.50
CA SER A 473 -25.90 -0.49 -17.59
C SER A 473 -24.45 -0.37 -17.07
N SER A 474 -23.63 -1.28 -17.60
CA SER A 474 -22.19 -1.24 -17.85
C SER A 474 -21.37 0.01 -17.49
N GLY A 475 -20.27 -0.21 -16.77
CA GLY A 475 -19.15 0.73 -16.67
C GLY A 475 -18.09 0.20 -15.72
N ALA A 476 -17.36 -0.83 -16.15
CA ALA A 476 -16.24 -1.38 -15.41
C ALA A 476 -15.12 -0.34 -15.28
N ASP A 477 -14.77 0.01 -14.06
CA ASP A 477 -13.47 0.60 -13.75
C ASP A 477 -12.70 -0.42 -12.90
N LYS A 478 -12.00 -1.30 -13.61
CA LYS A 478 -10.99 -2.18 -13.03
C LYS A 478 -9.76 -1.33 -12.81
N ASP A 479 -9.59 -0.74 -11.62
CA ASP A 479 -8.26 -0.43 -11.14
C ASP A 479 -8.17 -0.29 -9.62
N GLN A 480 -7.09 -0.90 -9.10
CA GLN A 480 -6.54 -0.80 -7.75
C GLN A 480 -7.32 -1.52 -6.64
N ARG A 481 -6.91 -2.77 -6.38
CA ARG A 481 -7.07 -3.40 -5.05
C ARG A 481 -6.36 -2.51 -4.03
N PRO A 482 -7.02 -2.09 -2.93
CA PRO A 482 -6.28 -1.57 -1.80
C PRO A 482 -5.53 -2.74 -1.16
N HIS A 483 -4.20 -2.76 -1.29
CA HIS A 483 -3.33 -3.55 -0.43
C HIS A 483 -3.53 -3.05 1.02
N GLY A 484 -3.72 -4.00 1.93
CA GLY A 484 -4.14 -3.76 3.29
C GLY A 484 -5.14 -4.84 3.70
N GLU A 485 -4.68 -6.08 3.77
CA GLU A 485 -5.47 -7.14 4.41
C GLU A 485 -5.59 -6.79 5.90
N THR A 486 -6.74 -6.22 6.27
CA THR A 486 -7.11 -6.05 7.68
C THR A 486 -7.13 -7.41 8.34
N VAL A 487 -6.31 -7.54 9.37
CA VAL A 487 -6.30 -8.65 10.32
C VAL A 487 -7.67 -8.72 11.00
N ILE A 488 -8.46 -9.76 10.72
CA ILE A 488 -9.59 -10.14 11.55
C ILE A 488 -9.01 -10.91 12.74
N LEU A 489 -8.70 -10.23 13.84
CA LEU A 489 -8.45 -10.89 15.12
C LEU A 489 -9.78 -11.00 15.87
N HIS A 490 -10.55 -12.06 15.58
CA HIS A 490 -11.52 -12.57 16.52
C HIS A 490 -11.42 -14.10 16.61
N THR A 491 -10.76 -14.57 17.67
CA THR A 491 -11.10 -15.83 18.34
C THR A 491 -11.87 -15.46 19.61
N PRO A 492 -13.08 -16.01 19.85
CA PRO A 492 -13.84 -15.72 21.06
C PRO A 492 -13.20 -16.44 22.25
N ALA A 493 -12.81 -15.68 23.27
CA ALA A 493 -12.54 -16.21 24.60
C ALA A 493 -13.86 -16.29 25.40
N ASN A 494 -14.01 -17.37 26.18
CA ASN A 494 -15.14 -17.66 27.06
C ASN A 494 -15.52 -16.48 27.99
N PRO A 495 -16.81 -16.22 28.26
CA PRO A 495 -17.21 -15.24 29.26
C PRO A 495 -17.25 -15.90 30.65
N HIS A 496 -16.40 -15.44 31.57
CA HIS A 496 -16.64 -15.57 33.01
C HIS A 496 -16.41 -14.20 33.69
N PRO A 497 -17.24 -13.80 34.68
CA PRO A 497 -17.26 -12.41 35.15
C PRO A 497 -16.33 -12.14 36.34
N ALA A 498 -15.77 -10.93 36.34
CA ALA A 498 -15.31 -10.09 37.46
C ALA A 498 -14.15 -10.54 38.38
N ALA A 499 -13.05 -9.78 38.34
CA ALA A 499 -12.40 -9.00 39.45
C ALA A 499 -10.85 -8.96 39.33
N PRO A 500 -10.14 -8.06 40.05
CA PRO A 500 -9.33 -6.97 39.50
C PRO A 500 -7.82 -7.27 39.37
N HIS A 501 -7.13 -6.33 38.69
CA HIS A 501 -5.68 -6.24 38.47
C HIS A 501 -4.79 -7.08 39.40
N THR A 502 -4.03 -8.03 38.84
CA THR A 502 -2.55 -8.10 38.93
C THR A 502 -2.00 -9.30 38.15
N THR A 503 -0.84 -9.06 37.54
CA THR A 503 0.26 -9.98 37.20
C THR A 503 0.03 -11.11 36.19
N GLN A 504 0.79 -11.01 35.09
CA GLN A 504 1.17 -12.10 34.20
C GLN A 504 1.56 -13.36 34.99
N GLN A 505 0.89 -14.48 34.72
CA GLN A 505 1.52 -15.77 34.44
C GLN A 505 0.49 -16.76 33.87
N ASP A 506 0.94 -17.48 32.83
CA ASP A 506 0.35 -18.67 32.19
C ASP A 506 -0.95 -18.53 31.38
N TYR A 507 -0.80 -18.05 30.13
CA TYR A 507 -1.71 -18.29 29.02
C TYR A 507 -0.94 -18.88 27.83
N MET A 508 -0.60 -20.18 27.89
CA MET A 508 0.15 -20.90 26.84
C MET A 508 -0.40 -22.31 26.57
N SER A 509 -1.71 -22.47 26.36
CA SER A 509 -2.26 -23.80 26.03
C SER A 509 -3.65 -23.83 25.37
N VAL A 510 -3.95 -22.98 24.38
CA VAL A 510 -4.99 -23.30 23.36
C VAL A 510 -4.69 -22.56 22.04
N LEU A 511 -3.95 -23.18 21.13
CA LEU A 511 -3.69 -22.66 19.77
C LEU A 511 -4.32 -23.60 18.73
N PRO A 512 -5.09 -23.08 17.76
CA PRO A 512 -5.15 -23.71 16.44
C PRO A 512 -4.17 -23.06 15.46
N GLU A 513 -3.47 -23.89 14.69
CA GLU A 513 -2.35 -23.63 13.78
C GLU A 513 -2.68 -22.85 12.48
N ALA A 514 -3.74 -22.04 12.44
CA ALA A 514 -4.24 -21.43 11.19
C ALA A 514 -3.43 -20.23 10.65
N ASN A 515 -2.20 -19.99 11.15
CA ASN A 515 -1.33 -18.90 10.68
C ASN A 515 0.03 -19.39 10.10
N ARG A 516 0.12 -20.64 9.63
CA ARG A 516 1.33 -21.18 8.98
C ARG A 516 1.26 -21.43 7.47
N GLN A 517 0.16 -21.10 6.79
CA GLN A 517 0.03 -21.31 5.34
C GLN A 517 -0.21 -20.01 4.58
N GLY A 518 0.78 -19.13 4.59
CA GLY A 518 0.99 -18.21 3.49
C GLY A 518 1.82 -18.90 2.41
N HIS A 519 1.25 -19.83 1.64
CA HIS A 519 1.65 -20.23 0.27
C HIS A 519 0.85 -21.47 -0.19
N ASN A 520 -0.14 -21.25 -1.07
CA ASN A 520 -0.29 -21.95 -2.36
C ASN A 520 -1.67 -21.66 -2.98
N CYS A 521 -1.66 -20.86 -4.04
CA CYS A 521 -2.58 -21.00 -5.16
C CYS A 521 -1.79 -20.65 -6.42
N SER A 522 -0.95 -21.59 -6.84
CA SER A 522 -0.72 -21.85 -8.26
C SER A 522 -1.91 -22.64 -8.77
N ASP A 523 -2.60 -22.13 -9.79
CA ASP A 523 -3.12 -22.90 -10.93
C ASP A 523 -3.75 -21.90 -11.91
N THR A 524 -3.06 -21.64 -13.02
CA THR A 524 -3.24 -22.31 -14.32
C THR A 524 -4.66 -22.14 -14.87
N ASN A 525 -4.80 -21.20 -15.81
CA ASN A 525 -5.71 -21.39 -16.94
C ASN A 525 -5.08 -20.75 -18.17
N THR A 526 -4.30 -21.58 -18.85
CA THR A 526 -4.08 -21.51 -20.29
C THR A 526 -5.41 -21.80 -20.97
N HIS A 527 -6.07 -20.76 -21.50
CA HIS A 527 -6.92 -20.94 -22.68
C HIS A 527 -6.32 -20.11 -23.81
N THR A 528 -5.65 -20.84 -24.69
CA THR A 528 -5.40 -20.46 -26.06
C THR A 528 -6.74 -20.33 -26.77
N ASP A 529 -7.13 -19.12 -27.13
CA ASP A 529 -7.99 -18.89 -28.29
C ASP A 529 -7.23 -17.97 -29.24
N THR A 530 -6.70 -18.63 -30.27
CA THR A 530 -6.30 -18.05 -31.53
C THR A 530 -7.55 -17.52 -32.22
N ASP A 531 -7.68 -16.20 -32.38
CA ASP A 531 -8.44 -15.65 -33.49
C ASP A 531 -7.67 -14.50 -34.15
N THR A 532 -7.12 -14.87 -35.30
CA THR A 532 -6.58 -14.01 -36.34
C THR A 532 -7.71 -13.19 -36.95
N HIS A 533 -7.71 -11.87 -36.74
CA HIS A 533 -8.27 -10.94 -37.72
C HIS A 533 -7.37 -9.73 -37.91
N THR A 534 -6.56 -9.85 -38.96
CA THR A 534 -6.00 -8.77 -39.77
C THR A 534 -7.07 -7.75 -40.16
N LEU A 535 -6.90 -6.47 -39.78
CA LEU A 535 -7.32 -5.33 -40.60
C LEU A 535 -6.30 -4.19 -40.48
N THR A 536 -5.73 -3.87 -41.63
CA THR A 536 -4.82 -2.74 -41.91
C THR A 536 -5.58 -1.40 -41.97
N PRO A 537 -4.85 -0.27 -41.93
CA PRO A 537 -5.41 1.04 -41.62
C PRO A 537 -5.77 1.85 -42.87
N THR A 538 -6.66 2.84 -42.73
CA THR A 538 -6.71 3.98 -43.65
C THR A 538 -6.92 5.32 -42.92
N PRO A 539 -6.35 6.43 -43.46
CA PRO A 539 -6.25 7.71 -42.78
C PRO A 539 -7.30 8.72 -43.27
N THR A 540 -7.63 9.71 -42.44
CA THR A 540 -8.32 10.92 -42.90
C THR A 540 -7.66 12.19 -42.36
N HIS A 541 -7.43 13.10 -43.31
CA HIS A 541 -6.78 14.38 -43.22
C HIS A 541 -7.63 15.48 -42.57
N ALA A 542 -6.90 16.45 -41.97
CA ALA A 542 -7.07 17.91 -42.04
C ALA A 542 -8.25 18.59 -41.32
N ARG A 543 -7.91 19.54 -40.41
CA ARG A 543 -7.95 21.01 -40.59
C ARG A 543 -7.77 21.73 -39.25
N THR A 544 -6.71 22.53 -39.09
CA THR A 544 -6.68 24.01 -39.04
C THR A 544 -7.55 24.68 -37.96
N GLY A 545 -6.92 25.44 -37.07
CA GLY A 545 -7.61 26.35 -36.15
C GLY A 545 -6.63 27.08 -35.23
N THR A 546 -5.95 28.09 -35.78
CA THR A 546 -5.18 29.11 -35.07
C THR A 546 -6.05 29.89 -34.07
N GLN A 547 -5.52 30.23 -32.90
CA GLN A 547 -5.76 31.55 -32.29
C GLN A 547 -4.67 31.92 -31.27
N THR A 548 -4.03 33.04 -31.58
CA THR A 548 -3.11 33.85 -30.79
C THR A 548 -3.85 34.62 -29.70
N HIS A 549 -3.24 34.83 -28.53
CA HIS A 549 -3.35 36.10 -27.83
C HIS A 549 -2.11 36.40 -26.96
N THR A 550 -1.43 37.46 -27.37
CA THR A 550 -0.44 38.26 -26.65
C THR A 550 -1.10 39.14 -25.60
N TYR A 551 -0.48 39.37 -24.45
CA TYR A 551 -0.61 40.62 -23.69
C TYR A 551 0.66 40.92 -22.88
N GLN A 552 1.16 42.15 -23.02
CA GLN A 552 2.35 42.72 -22.40
C GLN A 552 2.00 43.53 -21.14
N HIS A 553 2.95 43.53 -20.20
CA HIS A 553 3.42 44.59 -19.28
C HIS A 553 2.45 45.61 -18.64
N THR A 554 2.66 45.89 -17.35
CA THR A 554 3.13 47.23 -16.90
C THR A 554 3.69 47.21 -15.47
N HIS A 555 4.74 48.01 -15.28
CA HIS A 555 5.44 48.30 -14.02
C HIS A 555 4.69 49.34 -13.18
N ARG A 556 4.85 49.29 -11.84
CA ARG A 556 4.87 50.53 -11.03
C ARG A 556 5.81 50.40 -9.83
N LYS A 557 6.77 51.33 -9.74
CA LYS A 557 7.71 51.57 -8.64
C LYS A 557 7.07 52.49 -7.59
N THR A 558 7.40 52.31 -6.32
CA THR A 558 7.45 53.39 -5.31
C THR A 558 8.63 53.15 -4.35
N HIS A 559 9.42 54.20 -4.15
CA HIS A 559 10.52 54.34 -3.17
C HIS A 559 9.98 54.79 -1.81
N CYS A 560 10.67 54.41 -0.73
CA CYS A 560 11.05 55.30 0.38
C CYS A 560 12.19 54.68 1.23
N HIS A 561 13.18 55.50 1.56
CA HIS A 561 14.31 55.27 2.50
C HIS A 561 13.84 55.45 3.97
N THR A 562 14.55 55.15 5.08
CA THR A 562 15.98 55.18 5.49
C THR A 562 16.17 54.48 6.86
N HIS A 563 17.36 53.85 7.07
CA HIS A 563 18.19 53.67 8.30
C HIS A 563 17.60 52.97 9.57
N THR A 564 18.25 52.04 10.30
CA THR A 564 19.67 51.83 10.70
C THR A 564 20.00 50.36 11.08
N HIS A 565 21.21 49.89 10.69
CA HIS A 565 22.18 48.99 11.36
C HIS A 565 21.76 47.83 12.31
N GLN A 566 22.03 46.56 11.94
CA GLN A 566 23.24 45.75 12.31
C GLN A 566 23.09 44.25 11.91
N SER A 567 24.13 43.71 11.24
CA SER A 567 24.55 42.29 11.03
C SER A 567 23.52 41.24 10.51
N GLU A 568 23.48 40.86 9.21
CA GLU A 568 24.34 39.87 8.48
C GLU A 568 24.32 38.46 9.13
N LEU A 569 23.77 37.35 8.57
CA LEU A 569 23.75 36.75 7.21
C LEU A 569 22.51 35.83 6.98
N PRO A 570 22.21 35.36 5.75
CA PRO A 570 20.84 35.31 5.22
C PRO A 570 20.13 33.94 5.22
N VAL A 571 18.82 34.04 5.42
CA VAL A 571 17.77 33.10 5.02
C VAL A 571 17.39 33.38 3.56
N ALA A 572 17.33 32.35 2.72
CA ALA A 572 16.71 32.44 1.40
C ALA A 572 15.39 31.65 1.40
N GLN A 573 14.27 32.38 1.31
CA GLN A 573 12.95 31.87 0.95
C GLN A 573 12.46 32.54 -0.34
N GLY A 574 11.71 31.76 -1.12
CA GLY A 574 10.86 32.12 -2.26
C GLY A 574 10.64 30.84 -3.08
N GLY A 575 9.51 30.12 -3.04
CA GLY A 575 8.10 30.52 -3.04
C GLY A 575 7.65 30.73 -4.49
N ALA A 576 6.58 30.18 -5.07
CA ALA A 576 5.57 29.18 -4.74
C ALA A 576 4.76 28.90 -6.04
N GLY A 577 4.03 27.78 -6.13
CA GLY A 577 2.79 27.66 -6.92
C GLY A 577 2.87 27.08 -8.34
N ASP A 578 2.47 25.82 -8.52
CA ASP A 578 1.18 25.49 -9.14
C ASP A 578 0.88 23.99 -9.08
N SER A 579 -0.37 23.68 -8.75
CA SER A 579 -0.92 22.36 -8.49
C SER A 579 -1.56 21.74 -9.74
N ALA A 580 -1.33 20.45 -9.96
CA ALA A 580 -2.24 19.60 -10.72
C ALA A 580 -2.17 18.15 -10.20
N ASN A 581 -3.35 17.61 -9.98
CA ASN A 581 -3.70 16.41 -9.25
C ASN A 581 -3.71 15.18 -10.19
N SER A 582 -3.02 14.08 -9.84
CA SER A 582 -3.48 12.68 -10.00
C SER A 582 -2.37 11.66 -9.72
N GLY A 583 -2.63 10.73 -8.79
CA GLY A 583 -2.24 9.31 -8.87
C GLY A 583 -0.75 8.93 -8.77
N ASN A 584 -0.41 8.24 -7.67
CA ASN A 584 0.64 7.22 -7.49
C ASN A 584 1.94 7.28 -8.32
N ALA A 585 3.04 7.20 -7.58
CA ALA A 585 4.45 7.25 -7.98
C ALA A 585 4.97 8.68 -8.21
N VAL A 586 5.78 9.15 -7.26
CA VAL A 586 6.84 10.10 -7.61
C VAL A 586 7.56 9.48 -8.82
N PRO A 587 7.66 10.16 -9.97
CA PRO A 587 8.36 9.59 -11.10
C PRO A 587 9.82 9.40 -10.69
N MET A 588 10.29 8.15 -10.61
CA MET A 588 11.73 7.83 -10.59
C MET A 588 12.49 8.56 -11.73
N LEU A 589 11.78 9.02 -12.76
CA LEU A 589 12.28 9.89 -13.82
C LEU A 589 12.92 11.21 -13.35
N VAL A 590 12.59 11.73 -12.16
CA VAL A 590 13.26 12.94 -11.65
C VAL A 590 14.70 12.65 -11.20
N ARG A 591 15.02 11.41 -10.77
CA ARG A 591 16.40 10.97 -10.47
C ARG A 591 17.12 10.30 -11.66
N LEU A 592 16.42 9.95 -12.75
CA LEU A 592 17.05 9.46 -14.00
C LEU A 592 17.79 10.56 -14.78
N LYS A 593 17.60 11.85 -14.44
CA LYS A 593 18.33 12.97 -15.08
C LYS A 593 19.85 12.87 -14.94
N SER A 594 20.38 12.17 -13.93
CA SER A 594 21.83 11.97 -13.74
C SER A 594 22.41 10.78 -14.51
N ARG A 595 21.57 9.91 -15.08
CA ARG A 595 21.99 8.60 -15.62
C ARG A 595 22.07 8.56 -17.15
N PHE A 596 21.96 9.70 -17.82
CA PHE A 596 22.22 9.85 -19.25
C PHE A 596 23.54 10.59 -19.49
N CYS A 597 24.25 10.19 -20.54
CA CYS A 597 25.60 10.67 -20.86
C CYS A 597 25.54 12.04 -21.56
N SER A 598 26.01 13.10 -20.90
CA SER A 598 26.44 14.32 -21.60
C SER A 598 27.85 14.10 -22.16
N ILE A 599 28.09 14.50 -23.42
CA ILE A 599 29.29 14.16 -24.21
C ILE A 599 30.48 15.10 -23.98
N MET A 600 30.38 16.05 -23.04
CA MET A 600 31.48 16.97 -22.69
C MET A 600 32.80 16.23 -22.37
#